data_AF-A0A6J4KNE6-F1
#
_entry.id   AF-A0A6J4KNE6-F1
#
_cell.length_a   1.000
_cell.length_b   1.000
_cell.length_c   1.000
_cell.angle_alpha   90.00
_cell.angle_beta   90.00
_cell.angle_gamma   90.00
#
_symmetry.space_group_name_H-M   'P 1'
#
loop_
_entity.id
_entity.type
_entity.pdbx_description
1 polymer ?
#
loop_
_entity_poly.entity_id
_entity_poly.type
_entity_poly.pdbx_seq_one_letter_code
_entity_poly.pdbx_strand_id
1 'polypeptide(L)'
;QVEFNPARVRAYRLIGYENRLLANQDFNDDAKDAGEMGAGHTVTALYEIIPVGVRSDVVLRGVDSLRYRAPAPPATAARGGELAYVKIRYKLPDGDTSRLMEHPVRETGGAASRDLTFAAAVAGFGMLLRESEHRGTLTLNDVVRLADGSRGPDPDGYRAEFVRLARLFGDLGSSEEAR
;
A
#
# COMPACT_ATOMS: atom_id res chain seq x y z
N GLN A 1 -4.25 -12.95 -1.62
CA GLN A 1 -2.78 -13.04 -1.71
C GLN A 1 -2.27 -12.08 -2.76
N VAL A 2 -1.09 -11.49 -2.54
CA VAL A 2 -0.42 -10.60 -3.50
C VAL A 2 1.02 -11.08 -3.66
N GLU A 3 1.45 -11.27 -4.91
CA GLU A 3 2.81 -11.68 -5.27
C GLU A 3 3.46 -10.56 -6.09
N PHE A 4 4.62 -10.07 -5.66
CA PHE A 4 5.33 -9.02 -6.37
C PHE A 4 6.37 -9.58 -7.34
N ASN A 5 6.51 -8.94 -8.50
CA ASN A 5 7.49 -9.35 -9.50
C ASN A 5 8.91 -8.95 -9.05
N PRO A 6 9.80 -9.91 -8.70
CA PRO A 6 11.12 -9.60 -8.16
C PRO A 6 12.06 -8.93 -9.17
N ALA A 7 11.74 -8.99 -10.47
CA ALA A 7 12.49 -8.29 -11.50
C ALA A 7 12.15 -6.78 -11.56
N ARG A 8 11.07 -6.34 -10.91
CA ARG A 8 10.57 -4.95 -10.94
C ARG A 8 10.46 -4.33 -9.55
N VAL A 9 10.15 -5.13 -8.53
CA VAL A 9 9.99 -4.69 -7.14
C VAL A 9 11.07 -5.35 -6.29
N ARG A 10 11.97 -4.53 -5.75
CA ARG A 10 13.07 -4.95 -4.87
C ARG A 10 12.58 -5.28 -3.47
N ALA A 11 11.65 -4.49 -2.95
CA ALA A 11 11.05 -4.68 -1.64
C ALA A 11 9.65 -4.07 -1.62
N TYR A 12 8.81 -4.51 -0.69
CA TYR A 12 7.47 -3.99 -0.49
C TYR A 12 7.07 -4.13 0.99
N ARG A 13 6.10 -3.32 1.43
CA ARG A 13 5.44 -3.49 2.73
C ARG A 13 3.94 -3.23 2.62
N LEU A 14 3.15 -3.94 3.41
CA LEU A 14 1.71 -3.68 3.59
C LEU A 14 1.53 -2.61 4.68
N ILE A 15 0.91 -1.50 4.31
CA ILE A 15 0.66 -0.37 5.23
C ILE A 15 -0.48 -0.73 6.18
N GLY A 16 -0.31 -0.44 7.48
CA GLY A 16 -1.31 -0.65 8.53
C GLY A 16 -1.24 -2.00 9.24
N TYR A 17 -0.31 -2.88 8.85
CA TYR A 17 -0.11 -4.21 9.44
C TYR A 17 1.27 -4.40 10.08
N GLU A 18 1.93 -3.30 10.47
CA GLU A 18 3.31 -3.26 10.96
C GLU A 18 3.52 -3.96 12.31
N ASN A 19 2.45 -4.20 13.10
CA ASN A 19 2.51 -4.90 14.40
C ASN A 19 2.85 -6.39 14.29
N ARG A 20 2.92 -6.93 13.08
CA ARG A 20 3.53 -8.23 12.84
C ARG A 20 4.88 -7.97 12.20
N LEU A 21 5.95 -8.16 12.98
CA LEU A 21 7.29 -8.51 12.48
C LEU A 21 7.18 -9.82 11.69
N LEU A 22 6.51 -9.78 10.53
CA LEU A 22 6.48 -10.85 9.55
C LEU A 22 7.83 -10.73 8.86
N ALA A 23 8.77 -11.57 9.29
CA ALA A 23 9.99 -11.82 8.56
C ALA A 23 9.61 -12.04 7.09
N ASN A 24 10.37 -11.44 6.17
CA ASN A 24 10.19 -11.53 4.71
C ASN A 24 10.06 -12.98 4.15
N GLN A 25 10.20 -14.00 4.99
CA GLN A 25 10.06 -15.43 4.68
C GLN A 25 8.62 -15.96 4.85
N ASP A 26 7.72 -15.26 5.56
CA ASP A 26 6.37 -15.75 5.84
C ASP A 26 5.38 -15.58 4.66
N PHE A 27 5.85 -15.05 3.52
CA PHE A 27 5.05 -14.89 2.30
C PHE A 27 5.08 -16.10 1.34
N ASN A 28 5.92 -17.11 1.62
CA ASN A 28 5.98 -18.33 0.80
C ASN A 28 5.09 -19.46 1.29
N ASP A 29 4.25 -19.21 2.31
CA ASP A 29 3.38 -20.23 2.85
C ASP A 29 1.95 -20.08 2.29
N ASP A 30 1.72 -20.72 1.14
CA ASP A 30 0.41 -20.88 0.49
C ASP A 30 -0.62 -21.60 1.38
N ALA A 31 -0.21 -22.13 2.55
CA ALA A 31 -1.06 -22.86 3.49
C ALA A 31 -1.74 -21.98 4.56
N LYS A 32 -1.38 -20.69 4.68
CA LYS A 32 -2.09 -19.78 5.60
C LYS A 32 -3.37 -19.29 4.95
N ASP A 33 -4.48 -19.83 5.44
CA ASP A 33 -5.87 -19.58 5.05
C ASP A 33 -6.16 -18.07 4.90
N ALA A 34 -6.00 -17.57 3.68
CA ALA A 34 -6.31 -16.20 3.35
C ALA A 34 -7.84 -16.11 3.26
N GLY A 35 -8.46 -15.66 4.36
CA GLY A 35 -9.92 -15.64 4.54
C GLY A 35 -10.70 -15.23 3.30
N GLU A 36 -11.83 -15.91 3.10
CA GLU A 36 -12.68 -15.73 1.92
C GLU A 36 -13.46 -14.40 1.98
N MET A 37 -13.56 -13.70 0.84
CA MET A 37 -14.41 -12.51 0.74
C MET A 37 -15.86 -12.90 0.49
N GLY A 38 -16.76 -12.45 1.37
CA GLY A 38 -18.21 -12.58 1.23
C GLY A 38 -18.83 -11.47 0.37
N ALA A 39 -20.08 -11.67 -0.04
CA ALA A 39 -20.82 -10.68 -0.81
C ALA A 39 -21.00 -9.36 -0.05
N GLY A 40 -20.83 -8.23 -0.74
CA GLY A 40 -20.94 -6.89 -0.15
C GLY A 40 -19.70 -6.40 0.60
N HIS A 41 -18.66 -7.22 0.75
CA HIS A 41 -17.41 -6.80 1.36
C HIS A 41 -16.53 -6.02 0.36
N THR A 42 -16.01 -4.87 0.81
CA THR A 42 -14.98 -4.12 0.10
C THR A 42 -13.73 -4.06 0.97
N VAL A 43 -12.58 -4.40 0.40
CA VAL A 43 -11.29 -4.37 1.10
C VAL A 43 -10.32 -3.52 0.30
N THR A 44 -9.63 -2.61 1.00
CA THR A 44 -8.52 -1.84 0.44
C THR A 44 -7.24 -2.25 1.14
N ALA A 45 -6.23 -2.67 0.36
CA ALA A 45 -4.89 -2.93 0.85
C ALA A 45 -3.92 -1.97 0.16
N LEU A 46 -3.14 -1.22 0.95
CA LEU A 46 -2.14 -0.29 0.44
C LEU A 46 -0.76 -0.88 0.64
N TYR A 47 0.02 -0.94 -0.43
CA TYR A 47 1.41 -1.37 -0.39
C TYR A 47 2.32 -0.21 -0.76
N GLU A 48 3.41 -0.08 -0.02
CA GLU A 48 4.56 0.71 -0.45
C GLU A 48 5.56 -0.23 -1.10
N ILE A 49 6.12 0.18 -2.24
CA ILE A 49 7.09 -0.62 -2.99
C ILE A 49 8.37 0.17 -3.24
N ILE A 50 9.48 -0.56 -3.33
CA ILE A 50 10.77 -0.04 -3.77
C ILE A 50 11.09 -0.69 -5.11
N PRO A 51 11.03 0.07 -6.23
CA PRO A 51 11.37 -0.48 -7.54
C PRO A 51 12.84 -0.91 -7.64
N VAL A 52 13.12 -1.89 -8.49
CA VAL A 52 14.49 -2.27 -8.85
C VAL A 52 15.16 -1.10 -9.57
N GLY A 53 16.43 -0.84 -9.26
CA GLY A 53 17.22 0.21 -9.91
C GLY A 53 17.08 1.61 -9.29
N VAL A 54 16.19 1.81 -8.31
CA VAL A 54 16.03 3.09 -7.61
C VAL A 54 16.94 3.15 -6.38
N ARG A 55 17.61 4.30 -6.17
CA ARG A 55 18.31 4.59 -4.91
C ARG A 55 17.28 4.83 -3.81
N SER A 56 17.43 4.14 -2.70
CA SER A 56 16.54 4.26 -1.55
C SER A 56 17.38 4.32 -0.29
N ASP A 57 17.03 5.25 0.59
CA ASP A 57 17.67 5.41 1.90
C ASP A 57 17.11 4.41 2.93
N VAL A 58 16.08 3.63 2.54
CA VAL A 58 15.55 2.54 3.35
C VAL A 58 16.58 1.44 3.43
N VAL A 59 17.11 1.20 4.63
CA VAL A 59 17.98 0.07 4.91
C VAL A 59 17.15 -1.21 4.84
N LEU A 60 17.21 -1.86 3.68
CA LEU A 60 16.71 -3.21 3.55
C LEU A 60 17.61 -4.11 4.40
N ARG A 61 17.07 -4.69 5.48
CA ARG A 61 17.75 -5.80 6.16
C ARG A 61 17.98 -6.86 5.10
N GLY A 62 19.25 -7.01 4.70
CA GLY A 62 19.65 -7.92 3.65
C GLY A 62 19.10 -9.29 3.99
N VAL A 63 18.21 -9.80 3.14
CA VAL A 63 18.08 -11.24 3.03
C VAL A 63 19.45 -11.66 2.54
N ASP A 64 20.25 -12.26 3.42
CA ASP A 64 21.49 -12.94 3.02
C ASP A 64 21.17 -13.63 1.70
N SER A 65 21.95 -13.33 0.66
CA SER A 65 21.78 -13.92 -0.65
C SER A 65 21.82 -15.43 -0.44
N LEU A 66 20.64 -16.05 -0.34
CA LEU A 66 20.52 -17.49 -0.14
C LEU A 66 21.37 -18.12 -1.24
N ARG A 67 22.34 -18.93 -0.84
CA ARG A 67 23.38 -19.53 -1.69
C ARG A 67 22.83 -20.23 -2.94
N TYR A 68 21.53 -20.52 -2.96
CA TYR A 68 20.79 -21.21 -4.01
C TYR A 68 19.66 -20.40 -4.67
N ARG A 69 19.49 -19.11 -4.35
CA ARG A 69 18.51 -18.27 -5.05
C ARG A 69 19.11 -17.86 -6.40
N ALA A 70 18.56 -18.39 -7.48
CA ALA A 70 18.93 -17.97 -8.83
C ALA A 70 18.81 -16.43 -8.94
N PRO A 71 19.79 -15.75 -9.55
CA PRO A 71 19.70 -14.32 -9.79
C PRO A 71 18.38 -14.02 -10.52
N ALA A 72 17.64 -13.02 -10.05
CA ALA A 72 16.43 -12.59 -10.74
C ALA A 72 16.80 -12.23 -12.20
N PRO A 73 16.05 -12.71 -13.21
CA PRO A 73 16.34 -12.37 -14.59
C PRO A 73 16.36 -10.84 -14.77
N PRO A 74 17.22 -10.32 -15.67
CA PRO A 74 17.31 -8.89 -15.91
C PRO A 74 15.94 -8.30 -16.24
N ALA A 75 15.66 -7.09 -15.72
CA ALA A 75 14.36 -6.42 -15.82
C ALA A 75 13.82 -6.25 -17.25
N THR A 76 14.69 -6.39 -18.26
CA THR A 76 14.36 -6.40 -19.70
C THR A 76 13.57 -7.63 -20.15
N ALA A 77 13.57 -8.73 -19.38
CA ALA A 77 12.80 -9.95 -19.68
C ALA A 77 11.45 -10.02 -18.95
N ALA A 78 11.14 -9.06 -18.05
CA ALA A 78 9.87 -9.01 -17.35
C ALA A 78 8.77 -8.54 -18.32
N ARG A 79 7.87 -9.46 -18.69
CA ARG A 79 6.71 -9.19 -19.56
C ARG A 79 6.00 -7.88 -19.13
N GLY A 80 6.01 -6.88 -20.02
CA GLY A 80 4.96 -5.87 -20.13
C GLY A 80 4.66 -4.99 -18.90
N GLY A 81 5.66 -4.62 -18.09
CA GLY A 81 5.45 -3.65 -17.00
C GLY A 81 4.70 -4.18 -15.77
N GLU A 82 4.60 -5.50 -15.61
CA GLU A 82 3.90 -6.11 -14.48
C GLU A 82 4.66 -5.93 -13.15
N LEU A 83 4.00 -5.33 -12.17
CA LEU A 83 4.52 -5.07 -10.82
C LEU A 83 4.15 -6.17 -9.83
N ALA A 84 2.92 -6.69 -9.91
CA ALA A 84 2.40 -7.69 -8.99
C ALA A 84 1.30 -8.54 -9.63
N TYR A 85 0.97 -9.64 -8.97
CA TYR A 85 -0.13 -10.53 -9.29
C TYR A 85 -1.03 -10.67 -8.04
N VAL A 86 -2.32 -10.38 -8.18
CA VAL A 86 -3.29 -10.41 -7.09
C VAL A 86 -4.21 -11.61 -7.26
N LYS A 87 -4.30 -12.43 -6.21
CA LYS A 87 -5.19 -13.60 -6.15
C LYS A 87 -6.22 -13.38 -5.04
N ILE A 88 -7.50 -13.41 -5.39
CA ILE A 88 -8.62 -13.24 -4.46
C ILE A 88 -9.52 -14.47 -4.54
N ARG A 89 -9.85 -15.03 -3.38
CA ARG A 89 -10.89 -16.05 -3.27
C ARG A 89 -12.18 -15.42 -2.73
N TYR A 90 -13.30 -15.69 -3.40
CA TYR A 90 -14.60 -15.15 -3.02
C TYR A 90 -15.70 -16.20 -3.18
N LYS A 91 -16.79 -16.02 -2.42
CA LYS A 91 -18.01 -16.82 -2.54
C LYS A 91 -19.15 -15.96 -3.08
N LEU A 92 -20.07 -16.58 -3.81
CA LEU A 92 -21.33 -15.93 -4.17
C LEU A 92 -22.26 -15.89 -2.94
N PRO A 93 -23.22 -14.96 -2.86
CA PRO A 93 -24.14 -14.84 -1.72
C PRO A 93 -24.78 -16.16 -1.29
N ASP A 94 -25.24 -16.96 -2.25
CA ASP A 94 -25.93 -18.24 -2.03
C ASP A 94 -25.06 -19.46 -2.39
N GLY A 95 -23.74 -19.28 -2.48
CA GLY A 95 -22.81 -20.29 -2.97
C GLY A 95 -21.82 -20.77 -1.91
N ASP A 96 -21.79 -22.07 -1.67
CA ASP A 96 -20.82 -22.68 -0.75
C ASP A 96 -19.43 -22.92 -1.39
N THR A 97 -19.30 -22.67 -2.70
CA THR A 97 -18.06 -22.91 -3.45
C THR A 97 -17.24 -21.63 -3.60
N SER A 98 -15.98 -21.70 -3.17
CA SER A 98 -14.98 -20.65 -3.35
C SER A 98 -14.56 -20.52 -4.81
N ARG A 99 -14.46 -19.29 -5.31
CA ARG A 99 -13.99 -18.96 -6.67
C ARG A 99 -12.69 -18.17 -6.59
N LEU A 100 -11.72 -18.55 -7.40
CA LEU A 100 -10.45 -17.83 -7.55
C LEU A 100 -10.57 -16.77 -8.67
N MET A 101 -10.26 -15.53 -8.33
CA MET A 101 -10.04 -14.43 -9.26
C MET A 101 -8.57 -14.05 -9.22
N GLU A 102 -7.98 -13.87 -10.39
CA GLU A 102 -6.59 -13.48 -10.51
C GLU A 102 -6.45 -12.24 -11.40
N HIS A 103 -5.58 -11.32 -10.99
CA HIS A 103 -5.42 -10.05 -11.69
C HIS A 103 -3.95 -9.57 -11.68
N PRO A 104 -3.31 -9.42 -12.85
CA PRO A 104 -1.99 -8.81 -12.95
C PRO A 104 -2.07 -7.29 -12.79
N VAL A 105 -1.28 -6.74 -11.88
CA VAL A 105 -1.10 -5.30 -11.66
C VAL A 105 0.09 -4.83 -12.47
N ARG A 106 -0.15 -3.91 -13.40
CA ARG A 106 0.89 -3.32 -14.24
C ARG A 106 1.19 -1.88 -13.83
N GLU A 107 2.43 -1.48 -14.03
CA GLU A 107 2.85 -0.10 -13.95
C GLU A 107 2.08 0.69 -15.01
N THR A 108 1.39 1.73 -14.57
CA THR A 108 0.73 2.69 -15.45
C THR A 108 1.55 3.98 -15.40
N GLY A 109 2.04 4.46 -16.54
CA GLY A 109 2.83 5.70 -16.62
C GLY A 109 1.99 6.98 -16.45
N GLY A 110 0.76 6.88 -15.93
CA GLY A 110 -0.19 7.97 -15.77
C GLY A 110 -0.28 8.47 -14.34
N ALA A 111 -1.00 9.59 -14.14
CA ALA A 111 -1.31 10.08 -12.81
C ALA A 111 -2.14 9.06 -12.02
N ALA A 112 -1.89 8.96 -10.71
CA ALA A 112 -2.70 8.15 -9.82
C ALA A 112 -4.17 8.58 -9.86
N SER A 113 -5.09 7.63 -9.65
CA SER A 113 -6.50 7.95 -9.53
C SER A 113 -6.74 8.85 -8.31
N ARG A 114 -7.85 9.60 -8.32
CA ARG A 114 -8.26 10.39 -7.15
C ARG A 114 -8.44 9.52 -5.91
N ASP A 115 -8.97 8.31 -6.08
CA ASP A 115 -9.20 7.40 -4.96
C ASP A 115 -7.89 6.88 -4.37
N LEU A 116 -6.93 6.52 -5.21
CA LEU A 116 -5.60 6.10 -4.75
C LEU A 116 -4.87 7.26 -4.05
N THR A 117 -4.94 8.46 -4.62
CA THR A 117 -4.33 9.67 -4.05
C THR A 117 -4.93 10.00 -2.68
N PHE A 118 -6.26 9.92 -2.56
CA PHE A 118 -6.94 10.17 -1.30
C PHE A 118 -6.63 9.10 -0.25
N ALA A 119 -6.67 7.82 -0.63
CA ALA A 119 -6.31 6.71 0.26
C ALA A 119 -4.86 6.83 0.76
N ALA A 120 -3.93 7.25 -0.11
CA ALA A 120 -2.54 7.52 0.27
C ALA A 120 -2.44 8.70 1.25
N ALA A 121 -3.25 9.76 1.08
CA ALA A 121 -3.30 10.87 2.04
C ALA A 121 -3.81 10.42 3.42
N VAL A 122 -4.86 9.60 3.47
CA VAL A 122 -5.40 9.03 4.72
C VAL A 122 -4.37 8.14 5.41
N ALA A 123 -3.72 7.23 4.67
CA ALA A 123 -2.66 6.39 5.22
C ALA A 123 -1.46 7.21 5.71
N GLY A 124 -1.07 8.24 4.94
CA GLY A 124 -0.04 9.19 5.31
C GLY A 124 -0.34 9.93 6.61
N PHE A 125 -1.58 10.40 6.78
CA PHE A 125 -2.03 11.01 8.03
C PHE A 125 -1.90 10.06 9.21
N GLY A 126 -2.31 8.79 9.05
CA GLY A 126 -2.12 7.77 10.06
C GLY A 126 -0.65 7.53 10.43
N MET A 127 0.26 7.58 9.45
CA MET A 127 1.71 7.48 9.70
C MET A 127 2.24 8.70 10.47
N LEU A 128 1.74 9.91 10.18
CA LEU A 128 2.10 11.12 10.93
C LEU A 128 1.64 11.03 12.39
N LEU A 129 0.38 10.66 12.62
CA LEU A 129 -0.20 10.54 13.96
C LEU A 129 0.50 9.50 14.85
N ARG A 130 1.07 8.47 14.24
CA ARG A 130 1.82 7.42 14.93
C ARG A 130 3.32 7.68 15.01
N GLU A 131 3.77 8.84 14.53
CA GLU A 131 5.20 9.18 14.42
C GLU A 131 6.01 8.06 13.74
N SER A 132 5.43 7.45 12.71
CA SER A 132 6.01 6.27 12.07
C SER A 132 7.40 6.55 11.51
N GLU A 133 8.36 5.65 11.78
CA GLU A 133 9.69 5.68 11.17
C GLU A 133 9.65 5.63 9.63
N HIS A 134 8.54 5.14 9.07
CA HIS A 134 8.33 5.04 7.63
C HIS A 134 7.59 6.23 7.02
N ARG A 135 7.30 7.30 7.78
CA ARG A 135 6.66 8.51 7.22
C ARG A 135 7.57 9.27 6.24
N GLY A 136 8.88 8.97 6.26
CA GLY A 136 9.87 9.64 5.41
C GLY A 136 9.86 11.15 5.62
N THR A 137 9.74 11.90 4.53
CA THR A 137 9.64 13.37 4.52
C THR A 137 8.21 13.88 4.44
N LEU A 138 7.21 13.00 4.58
CA LEU A 138 5.81 13.40 4.51
C LEU A 138 5.50 14.43 5.59
N THR A 139 4.89 15.55 5.19
CA THR A 139 4.42 16.59 6.11
C THR A 139 2.90 16.59 6.22
N LEU A 140 2.36 17.25 7.25
CA LEU A 140 0.92 17.46 7.35
C LEU A 140 0.38 18.29 6.18
N ASN A 141 1.15 19.27 5.70
CA ASN A 141 0.79 20.06 4.52
C ASN A 141 0.68 19.19 3.26
N ASP A 142 1.57 18.19 3.10
CA ASP A 142 1.46 17.23 2.00
C ASP A 142 0.19 16.39 2.08
N VAL A 143 -0.15 15.90 3.27
CA VAL A 143 -1.39 15.15 3.51
C VAL A 143 -2.61 15.99 3.11
N VAL A 144 -2.70 17.23 3.61
CA VAL A 144 -3.82 18.14 3.31
C VAL A 144 -3.89 18.43 1.81
N ARG A 145 -2.75 18.73 1.17
CA ARG A 145 -2.68 18.99 -0.27
C ARG A 145 -3.15 17.80 -1.11
N LEU A 146 -2.69 16.58 -0.76
CA LEU A 146 -3.08 15.36 -1.47
C LEU A 146 -4.58 15.06 -1.29
N ALA A 147 -5.10 15.19 -0.07
CA ALA A 147 -6.49 14.92 0.24
C ALA A 147 -7.45 15.93 -0.43
N ASP A 148 -7.15 17.22 -0.33
CA ASP A 148 -7.98 18.27 -0.91
C ASP A 148 -7.95 18.23 -2.45
N GLY A 149 -6.77 18.05 -3.03
CA GLY A 149 -6.60 17.88 -4.48
C GLY A 149 -7.27 16.62 -5.05
N SER A 150 -7.62 15.65 -4.20
CA SER A 150 -8.30 14.40 -4.58
C SER A 150 -9.74 14.29 -4.07
N ARG A 151 -10.34 15.39 -3.61
CA ARG A 151 -11.71 15.40 -3.06
C ARG A 151 -12.77 14.92 -4.04
N GLY A 152 -12.78 15.45 -5.27
CA GLY A 152 -13.77 15.06 -6.30
C GLY A 152 -15.23 15.29 -5.86
N PRO A 153 -16.20 14.62 -6.50
CA PRO A 153 -17.58 14.57 -6.02
C PRO A 153 -17.63 13.91 -4.63
N ASP A 154 -18.26 14.58 -3.67
CA ASP A 154 -18.31 14.16 -2.27
C ASP A 154 -19.72 14.41 -1.71
N PRO A 155 -20.74 13.63 -2.14
CA PRO A 155 -22.15 13.90 -1.81
C PRO A 155 -22.43 13.90 -0.30
N ASP A 156 -21.75 13.00 0.42
CA ASP A 156 -21.89 12.83 1.86
C ASP A 156 -20.87 13.66 2.66
N GLY A 157 -19.93 14.33 1.99
CA GLY A 157 -18.97 15.25 2.60
C GLY A 157 -17.81 14.59 3.36
N TYR A 158 -17.61 13.27 3.25
CA TYR A 158 -16.59 12.54 4.01
C TYR A 158 -15.17 12.96 3.67
N ARG A 159 -14.88 13.22 2.39
CA ARG A 159 -13.53 13.65 1.99
C ARG A 159 -13.24 15.07 2.46
N ALA A 160 -14.23 15.95 2.38
CA ALA A 160 -14.15 17.31 2.92
C ALA A 160 -13.95 17.29 4.44
N GLU A 161 -14.64 16.41 5.16
CA GLU A 161 -14.50 16.26 6.61
C GLU A 161 -13.10 15.79 7.00
N PHE A 162 -12.55 14.80 6.29
CA PHE A 162 -11.17 14.37 6.51
C PHE A 162 -10.16 15.52 6.34
N VAL A 163 -10.33 16.35 5.30
CA VAL A 163 -9.46 17.52 5.08
C VAL A 163 -9.56 18.52 6.24
N ARG A 164 -10.77 18.78 6.75
CA ARG A 164 -10.97 19.65 7.93
C ARG A 164 -10.29 19.08 9.16
N LEU A 165 -10.45 17.80 9.43
CA LEU A 165 -9.83 17.10 10.56
C LEU A 165 -8.30 17.19 10.50
N ALA A 166 -7.70 16.94 9.33
CA ALA A 166 -6.25 17.02 9.16
C ALA A 166 -5.71 18.44 9.37
N ARG A 167 -6.44 19.48 8.95
CA ARG A 167 -6.08 20.88 9.20
C ARG A 167 -6.15 21.23 10.69
N LEU A 168 -7.25 20.84 11.35
CA LEU A 168 -7.46 21.08 12.78
C LEU A 168 -6.33 20.46 13.63
N PHE A 169 -5.88 19.25 13.28
CA PHE A 169 -4.75 18.62 13.96
C PHE A 169 -3.46 19.48 13.87
N GLY A 170 -3.21 20.11 12.72
CA GLY A 170 -2.06 21.00 12.53
C GLY A 170 -2.17 22.27 13.37
N ASP A 171 -3.36 22.87 13.40
CA ASP A 171 -3.61 24.09 14.17
C ASP A 171 -3.40 23.83 15.67
N LEU A 172 -3.90 22.71 16.19
CA LEU A 172 -3.71 22.30 17.59
C LEU A 172 -2.23 22.12 17.96
N GLY A 173 -1.45 21.41 17.14
CA GLY A 173 -0.01 21.25 17.38
C GLY A 173 0.75 22.58 17.41
N SER A 174 0.41 23.52 16.53
CA SER A 174 1.04 24.85 16.50
C SER A 174 0.73 25.70 17.74
N SER A 175 -0.43 25.46 18.39
CA SER A 175 -0.85 26.19 19.59
C SER A 175 -0.23 25.67 20.88
N GLU A 176 0.19 24.40 20.92
CA GLU A 176 0.96 23.86 22.05
C GLU A 176 2.42 24.30 22.01
N GLU A 177 3.03 24.40 20.82
CA GLU A 177 4.41 24.91 20.67
C GLU A 177 4.56 26.41 20.97
N ALA A 178 3.47 27.17 20.92
CA ALA A 178 3.44 28.61 21.20
C ALA A 178 3.21 28.96 22.69
N ARG A 179 3.04 27.96 23.57
CA ARG A 179 2.90 28.11 25.03
C ARG A 179 4.16 27.72 25.77
#